data_AF-S7IWP1-F1
#
_entry.id   AF-S7IWP1-F1
#
_cell.length_a   1.000
_cell.length_b   1.000
_cell.length_c   1.000
_cell.angle_alpha   90.00
_cell.angle_beta   90.00
_cell.angle_gamma   90.00
#
_symmetry.space_group_name_H-M   'P 1'
#
loop_
_entity.id
_entity.type
_entity.pdbx_description
1 polymer ?
#
loop_
_entity_poly.entity_id
_entity_poly.type
_entity_poly.pdbx_seq_one_letter_code
_entity_poly.pdbx_strand_id
1 'polypeptide(L)'
;MMDTSYFMLLSPSANRAKSWACEHCKNWTIKDIDMCRHCYYANPENYEHVAGNETRRVDLEFDGKDINIYNSIKKNSVEKGVSIQEAFKEYFRKKK
;
A
#
# COMPACT_ATOMS: atom_id res chain seq x y z
N MET A 1 27.79 11.31 -17.93
CA MET A 1 26.54 11.85 -17.39
C MET A 1 25.84 10.72 -16.66
N MET A 2 25.33 10.94 -15.45
CA MET A 2 24.69 9.90 -14.64
C MET A 2 23.32 9.55 -15.23
N ASP A 3 23.06 8.25 -15.46
CA ASP A 3 21.78 7.78 -15.99
C ASP A 3 20.74 7.76 -14.87
N THR A 4 19.75 8.64 -14.96
CA THR A 4 18.70 8.82 -13.96
C THR A 4 17.66 7.70 -13.95
N SER A 5 17.62 6.83 -14.97
CA SER A 5 16.67 5.72 -15.05
C SER A 5 16.87 4.66 -13.97
N TYR A 6 18.07 4.59 -13.38
CA TYR A 6 18.39 3.72 -12.25
C TYR A 6 17.95 4.27 -10.89
N PHE A 7 17.46 5.51 -10.84
CA PHE A 7 17.13 6.18 -9.58
C PHE A 7 15.62 6.33 -9.43
N MET A 8 15.14 5.88 -8.27
CA MET A 8 13.77 6.16 -7.85
C MET A 8 13.76 7.47 -7.05
N LEU A 9 13.14 8.51 -7.61
CA LEU A 9 12.97 9.78 -6.92
C LEU A 9 11.91 9.62 -5.82
N LEU A 10 12.37 9.50 -4.58
CA LEU A 10 11.52 9.35 -3.41
C LEU A 10 11.61 10.59 -2.53
N SER A 11 10.47 10.98 -1.94
CA SER A 11 10.47 11.94 -0.85
C SER A 11 11.26 11.39 0.35
N PRO A 12 11.75 12.26 1.27
CA PRO A 12 12.43 11.80 2.48
C PRO A 12 11.61 10.81 3.32
N SER A 13 10.28 11.00 3.39
CA SER A 13 9.37 10.10 4.10
C SER A 13 9.26 8.72 3.41
N ALA A 14 9.16 8.70 2.08
CA ALA A 14 9.10 7.46 1.31
C ALA A 14 10.42 6.68 1.39
N ASN A 15 11.57 7.36 1.38
CA ASN A 15 12.88 6.74 1.60
C ASN A 15 12.97 6.10 2.99
N ARG A 16 12.53 6.79 4.05
CA ARG A 16 12.51 6.22 5.40
C ARG A 16 11.60 4.99 5.48
N ALA A 17 10.42 5.05 4.87
CA ALA A 17 9.49 3.94 4.83
C ALA A 17 10.08 2.71 4.10
N LYS A 18 10.81 2.95 3.00
CA LYS A 18 11.56 1.92 2.27
C LYS A 18 12.64 1.29 3.15
N SER A 19 13.50 2.09 3.78
CA SER A 19 14.57 1.57 4.65
C SER A 19 14.01 0.69 5.75
N TRP A 20 13.02 1.19 6.50
CA TRP A 20 12.38 0.41 7.57
C TRP A 20 11.79 -0.91 7.05
N ALA A 21 11.07 -0.87 5.93
CA ALA A 21 10.46 -2.08 5.38
C ALA A 21 11.50 -3.08 4.85
N CYS A 22 12.57 -2.61 4.22
CA CYS A 22 13.65 -3.45 3.73
C CYS A 22 14.43 -4.11 4.87
N GLU A 23 14.73 -3.37 5.94
CA GLU A 23 15.42 -3.90 7.13
C GLU A 23 14.63 -5.02 7.83
N HIS A 24 13.30 -4.97 7.74
CA HIS A 24 12.40 -5.97 8.32
C HIS A 24 11.92 -7.02 7.31
N CYS A 25 12.39 -6.95 6.06
CA CYS A 25 12.03 -7.91 5.02
C CYS A 25 12.88 -9.18 5.15
N LYS A 26 12.28 -10.37 4.96
CA LYS A 26 13.03 -11.63 4.88
C LYS A 26 14.13 -11.59 3.80
N ASN A 27 13.91 -10.84 2.73
CA ASN A 27 14.88 -10.67 1.66
C ASN A 27 16.11 -9.85 2.04
N TRP A 28 16.10 -9.18 3.20
CA TRP A 28 17.27 -8.49 3.72
C TRP A 28 18.46 -9.44 3.88
N THR A 29 18.21 -10.69 4.24
CA THR A 29 19.25 -11.72 4.38
C THR A 29 19.43 -12.54 3.11
N ILE A 30 18.32 -12.89 2.43
CA ILE A 30 18.34 -13.77 1.24
C ILE A 30 18.98 -13.08 0.03
N LYS A 31 18.77 -11.76 -0.14
CA LYS A 31 19.28 -10.94 -1.25
C LYS A 31 18.82 -11.40 -2.64
N ASP A 32 17.61 -11.96 -2.76
CA ASP A 32 17.00 -12.31 -4.04
C ASP A 32 16.58 -11.05 -4.82
N ILE A 33 17.19 -10.84 -5.99
CA ILE A 33 16.93 -9.67 -6.82
C ILE A 33 15.51 -9.70 -7.40
N ASP A 34 15.02 -10.86 -7.83
CA ASP A 34 13.71 -10.95 -8.46
C ASP A 34 12.58 -10.69 -7.46
N MET A 35 12.75 -11.09 -6.20
CA MET A 35 11.84 -10.67 -5.13
C MET A 35 11.82 -9.14 -4.97
N CYS A 36 12.98 -8.48 -4.98
CA CYS A 36 13.02 -7.02 -4.90
C CYS A 36 12.33 -6.36 -6.10
N ARG A 37 12.49 -6.88 -7.31
CA ARG A 37 11.91 -6.31 -8.54
C ARG A 37 10.38 -6.24 -8.52
N HIS A 38 9.73 -7.18 -7.85
CA HIS A 38 8.26 -7.24 -7.74
C HIS A 38 7.72 -6.60 -6.44
N CYS A 39 8.59 -5.96 -5.65
CA CYS A 39 8.22 -5.29 -4.40
C CYS A 39 7.78 -3.84 -4.64
N TYR A 40 6.79 -3.36 -3.89
CA TYR A 40 6.31 -1.98 -3.91
C TYR A 40 7.42 -0.92 -3.82
N TYR A 41 8.44 -1.15 -2.98
CA TYR A 41 9.53 -0.19 -2.77
C TYR A 41 10.59 -0.17 -3.87
N ALA A 42 10.45 -1.03 -4.88
CA ALA A 42 11.25 -1.03 -6.09
C ALA A 42 10.42 -0.65 -7.32
N ASN A 43 9.21 -1.18 -7.46
CA ASN A 43 8.33 -0.96 -8.61
C ASN A 43 6.87 -0.75 -8.16
N PRO A 44 6.50 0.44 -7.66
CA PRO A 44 5.17 0.68 -7.09
C PRO A 44 4.03 0.66 -8.12
N GLU A 45 4.36 0.77 -9.41
CA GLU A 45 3.37 0.73 -10.50
C GLU A 45 2.87 -0.69 -10.79
N ASN A 46 3.74 -1.71 -10.65
CA ASN A 46 3.42 -3.10 -10.95
C ASN A 46 4.06 -4.06 -9.94
N TYR A 47 3.73 -3.87 -8.66
CA TYR A 47 4.20 -4.73 -7.58
C TYR A 47 3.17 -5.81 -7.22
N GLU A 48 3.69 -6.91 -6.70
CA GLU A 48 2.88 -8.02 -6.23
C GLU A 48 2.82 -8.08 -4.71
N HIS A 49 3.79 -7.46 -4.02
CA HIS A 49 3.93 -7.59 -2.58
C HIS A 49 4.61 -6.37 -1.94
N VAL A 50 4.49 -6.25 -0.62
CA VAL A 50 5.21 -5.24 0.17
C VAL A 50 6.09 -5.93 1.19
N ALA A 51 7.41 -5.81 1.05
CA ALA A 51 8.40 -6.38 1.96
C ALA A 51 8.21 -7.90 2.24
N GLY A 52 7.82 -8.62 1.19
CA GLY A 52 7.54 -10.07 1.21
C GLY A 52 6.14 -10.48 1.65
N ASN A 53 5.29 -9.53 2.03
CA ASN A 53 3.90 -9.82 2.38
C ASN A 53 3.00 -9.58 1.18
N GLU A 54 2.06 -10.49 0.94
CA GLU A 54 1.05 -10.38 -0.12
C GLU A 54 0.06 -9.25 0.19
N THR A 55 0.53 -8.03 -0.03
CA THR A 55 -0.14 -6.78 0.33
C THR A 55 -0.20 -5.90 -0.90
N ARG A 56 -1.37 -5.35 -1.17
CA ARG A 56 -1.56 -4.26 -2.13
C ARG A 56 -2.27 -3.11 -1.42
N ARG A 57 -1.74 -1.91 -1.62
CA ARG A 57 -2.20 -0.66 -1.03
C ARG A 57 -3.09 0.06 -2.02
N VAL A 58 -4.18 0.62 -1.49
CA VAL A 58 -5.07 1.52 -2.21
C VAL A 58 -5.10 2.80 -1.39
N ASP A 59 -4.83 3.93 -2.03
CA ASP A 59 -5.03 5.27 -1.46
C ASP A 59 -6.34 5.83 -2.02
N LEU A 60 -7.19 6.36 -1.16
CA LEU A 60 -8.54 6.78 -1.50
C LEU A 60 -8.82 8.13 -0.86
N GLU A 61 -9.11 9.11 -1.70
CA GLU A 61 -9.66 10.40 -1.30
C GLU A 61 -11.14 10.46 -1.71
N PHE A 62 -12.01 10.85 -0.78
CA PHE A 62 -13.43 11.04 -1.04
C PHE A 62 -13.70 12.55 -1.10
N ASP A 63 -13.87 13.08 -2.31
CA ASP A 63 -14.17 14.49 -2.55
C ASP A 63 -15.69 14.73 -2.63
N GLY A 64 -16.12 15.98 -2.86
CA GLY A 64 -17.49 16.46 -2.65
C GLY A 64 -18.63 15.54 -3.15
N LYS A 65 -18.47 14.85 -4.29
CA LYS A 65 -19.50 13.93 -4.83
C LYS A 65 -19.56 12.59 -4.08
N ASP A 66 -18.44 12.17 -3.49
CA ASP A 66 -18.28 10.86 -2.85
C ASP A 66 -18.37 10.93 -1.32
N ILE A 67 -18.56 12.12 -0.75
CA ILE A 67 -18.66 12.31 0.71
C ILE A 67 -19.81 11.49 1.32
N ASN A 68 -20.90 11.29 0.59
CA ASN A 68 -22.04 10.47 1.03
C ASN A 68 -21.69 8.97 1.07
N ILE A 69 -20.81 8.52 0.18
CA ILE A 69 -20.26 7.15 0.19
C ILE A 69 -19.40 6.98 1.44
N TYR A 70 -18.49 7.91 1.70
CA TYR A 70 -17.65 7.91 2.89
C TYR A 70 -18.48 7.87 4.18
N ASN A 71 -19.49 8.74 4.30
CA ASN A 71 -20.37 8.79 5.48
C ASN A 71 -21.11 7.46 5.70
N SER A 72 -21.52 6.80 4.62
CA SER A 72 -22.18 5.49 4.69
C SER A 72 -21.23 4.40 5.21
N ILE A 73 -19.99 4.38 4.74
CA ILE A 73 -18.94 3.46 5.24
C ILE A 73 -18.63 3.75 6.71
N LYS A 74 -18.50 5.04 7.07
CA LYS A 74 -18.24 5.47 8.45
C LYS A 74 -19.35 5.03 9.40
N LYS A 75 -20.61 5.18 9.02
CA LYS A 75 -21.74 4.67 9.80
C LYS A 75 -21.61 3.18 10.06
N ASN A 76 -21.30 2.40 9.02
CA ASN A 76 -21.12 0.96 9.16
C ASN A 76 -19.94 0.57 10.05
N SER A 77 -18.85 1.33 9.98
CA SER A 77 -17.68 1.18 10.85
C SER A 77 -18.05 1.36 12.33
N VAL A 78 -18.81 2.41 12.66
CA VAL A 78 -19.27 2.68 14.04
C VAL A 78 -20.21 1.59 14.53
N GLU A 79 -21.21 1.20 13.74
CA GLU A 79 -22.20 0.17 14.11
C GLU A 79 -21.56 -1.19 14.43
N LYS A 80 -20.44 -1.51 13.78
CA LYS A 80 -19.73 -2.78 13.97
C LYS A 80 -18.50 -2.68 14.90
N GLY A 81 -18.11 -1.48 15.30
CA GLY A 81 -16.89 -1.27 16.08
C GLY A 81 -15.60 -1.67 15.36
N VAL A 82 -15.57 -1.57 14.02
CA VAL A 82 -14.38 -1.90 13.19
C VAL A 82 -13.79 -0.63 12.59
N SER A 83 -12.54 -0.69 12.11
CA SER A 83 -11.92 0.44 11.41
C SER A 83 -12.65 0.77 10.10
N ILE A 84 -12.52 2.01 9.63
CA ILE A 84 -13.15 2.44 8.38
C ILE A 84 -12.63 1.64 7.18
N GLN A 85 -11.34 1.24 7.19
CA GLN A 85 -10.74 0.40 6.16
C GLN A 85 -11.32 -1.02 6.18
N GLU A 86 -11.64 -1.57 7.35
CA GLU A 86 -12.27 -2.89 7.42
C GLU A 86 -13.72 -2.83 6.95
N ALA A 87 -14.48 -1.83 7.39
CA ALA A 87 -15.84 -1.59 6.89
C ALA A 87 -15.88 -1.42 5.37
N PHE A 88 -14.90 -0.70 4.81
CA PHE A 88 -14.75 -0.56 3.37
C PHE A 88 -14.49 -1.91 2.67
N LYS A 89 -13.54 -2.71 3.16
CA LYS A 89 -13.26 -4.04 2.60
C LYS A 89 -14.49 -4.95 2.69
N GLU A 90 -15.24 -4.91 3.79
CA GLU A 90 -16.47 -5.69 3.94
C GLU A 90 -17.54 -5.31 2.94
N TYR A 91 -17.68 -4.02 2.61
CA TYR A 91 -18.64 -3.57 1.60
C TYR A 91 -18.43 -4.30 0.26
N PHE A 92 -17.17 -4.50 -0.14
CA PHE A 92 -16.84 -5.24 -1.38
C PHE A 92 -16.94 -6.76 -1.21
N ARG A 93 -16.58 -7.32 -0.04
CA ARG A 93 -16.71 -8.76 0.22
C ARG A 93 -18.16 -9.25 0.12
N LYS A 94 -19.14 -8.43 0.50
CA LYS A 94 -20.57 -8.77 0.47
C LYS A 94 -21.23 -8.65 -0.92
N LYS A 95 -20.57 -8.02 -1.89
CA LYS A 95 -21.07 -7.91 -3.27
C LYS A 95 -20.67 -9.09 -4.17
N LYS A 96 -19.90 -10.05 -3.65
CA LYS A 96 -19.67 -11.36 -4.26
C LYS A 96 -20.74 -12.33 -3.78
#